data_AF-A0A428U864-F1
#
_entry.id   AF-A0A428U864-F1
#
_cell.length_a   1.000
_cell.length_b   1.000
_cell.length_c   1.000
_cell.angle_alpha   90.00
_cell.angle_beta   90.00
_cell.angle_gamma   90.00
#
_symmetry.space_group_name_H-M   'P 1'
#
loop_
_entity.id
_entity.type
_entity.pdbx_description
1 polymer ?
#
loop_
_entity_poly.entity_id
_entity_poly.type
_entity_poly.pdbx_seq_one_letter_code
_entity_poly.pdbx_strand_id
1 'polypeptide(L)'
;MFITYSGKTQELLIMLPHLDKSLPVILLTSHTSYETCEFIKHRPDTILLPAPIPEPEKTSFGVSAPTTSTTVALALGDALAVAASKEMHTSVASVFARNHPGGAIGAAARLPRTIKDICIGWCDIPEAPELGDESPGVDLLRAGFDSPTGWVRVQDRIASPSTIRGIDKHDLSKSLGELPDALVSKISMLSLYSDTTIRQAQDILNNMQSSPLDEDLACGPEAIVAVMENGEISGVLEVGTVLDHKC
;
A
#
# COMPACT_ATOMS: atom_id res chain seq x y z
N MET A 1 0.67 30.48 10.59
CA MET A 1 1.27 30.67 9.26
C MET A 1 0.62 31.88 8.60
N PHE A 2 1.40 32.74 7.95
CA PHE A 2 0.90 33.84 7.11
C PHE A 2 1.25 33.59 5.65
N ILE A 3 0.35 33.98 4.75
CA ILE A 3 0.54 33.89 3.30
C ILE A 3 0.39 35.31 2.73
N THR A 4 1.45 35.81 2.10
CA THR A 4 1.46 37.18 1.57
C THR A 4 2.51 37.31 0.47
N TYR A 5 2.15 37.87 -0.67
CA TYR A 5 3.12 38.04 -1.74
C TYR A 5 4.23 39.05 -1.35
N SER A 6 3.86 40.19 -0.77
CA SER A 6 4.77 41.33 -0.54
C SER A 6 5.28 41.49 0.90
N GLY A 7 4.65 40.84 1.88
CA GLY A 7 5.05 40.95 3.29
C GLY A 7 4.93 42.36 3.90
N LYS A 8 4.26 43.30 3.23
CA LYS A 8 4.21 44.71 3.66
C LYS A 8 2.83 45.37 3.54
N THR A 9 1.76 44.58 3.40
CA THR A 9 0.40 45.13 3.35
C THR A 9 0.05 45.77 4.69
N GLN A 10 -0.73 46.84 4.65
CA GLN A 10 -1.04 47.61 5.85
C GLN A 10 -1.85 46.77 6.85
N GLU A 11 -2.79 45.96 6.36
CA GLU A 11 -3.62 45.05 7.14
C GLU A 11 -2.76 44.02 7.87
N LEU A 12 -1.73 43.49 7.21
CA LEU A 12 -0.80 42.54 7.82
C LEU A 12 0.02 43.19 8.93
N LEU A 13 0.60 44.36 8.66
CA LEU A 13 1.46 45.06 9.62
C LEU A 13 0.69 45.59 10.83
N ILE A 14 -0.56 46.03 10.64
CA ILE A 14 -1.44 46.46 11.75
C ILE A 14 -1.79 45.30 12.68
N MET A 15 -1.90 44.07 12.18
CA MET A 15 -2.18 42.91 13.04
C MET A 15 -0.98 42.51 13.90
N LEU A 16 0.26 42.79 13.47
CA LEU A 16 1.47 42.29 14.13
C LEU A 16 1.55 42.60 15.63
N PRO A 17 1.30 43.83 16.13
CA PRO A 17 1.39 44.12 17.56
C PRO A 17 0.43 43.31 18.44
N HIS A 18 -0.64 42.76 17.86
CA HIS A 18 -1.66 41.99 18.58
C HIS A 18 -1.37 40.48 18.63
N LEU A 19 -0.35 40.02 17.90
CA LEU A 19 0.07 38.63 17.89
C LEU A 19 1.12 38.39 18.97
N ASP A 20 0.94 37.32 19.76
CA ASP A 20 1.93 36.84 20.72
C ASP A 20 3.28 36.63 20.02
N LYS A 21 4.35 37.16 20.60
CA LYS A 21 5.71 37.10 20.05
C LYS A 21 6.37 35.73 20.26
N SER A 22 5.87 34.93 21.21
CA SER A 22 6.42 33.62 21.53
C SER A 22 5.99 32.52 20.55
N LEU A 23 4.93 32.77 19.77
CA LEU A 23 4.42 31.78 18.82
C LEU A 23 5.35 31.67 17.60
N PRO A 24 5.76 30.46 17.19
CA PRO A 24 6.53 30.29 15.97
C PRO A 24 5.70 30.71 14.76
N VAL A 25 6.29 31.57 13.92
CA VAL A 25 5.63 32.09 12.72
C VAL A 25 6.30 31.51 11.48
N ILE A 26 5.51 30.91 10.60
CA ILE A 26 5.90 30.57 9.24
C ILE A 26 5.31 31.62 8.29
N LEU A 27 6.13 32.20 7.42
CA LEU A 27 5.73 33.20 6.45
C LEU A 27 6.00 32.69 5.02
N LEU A 28 4.93 32.45 4.26
CA LEU A 28 5.01 32.15 2.84
C LEU A 28 4.94 33.46 2.04
N THR A 29 6.01 33.78 1.31
CA THR A 29 6.12 35.06 0.59
C THR A 29 7.07 35.04 -0.60
N SER A 30 7.01 36.01 -1.50
CA SER A 30 7.90 36.07 -2.69
C SER A 30 9.36 36.37 -2.35
N HIS A 31 9.64 36.87 -1.14
CA HIS A 31 10.99 37.17 -0.68
C HIS A 31 11.83 35.91 -0.51
N THR A 32 13.05 35.94 -1.07
CA THR A 32 14.05 34.87 -0.95
C THR A 32 15.10 35.16 0.12
N SER A 33 15.08 36.35 0.72
CA SER A 33 15.97 36.76 1.81
C SER A 33 15.22 37.54 2.88
N TYR A 34 15.66 37.37 4.13
CA TYR A 34 15.04 37.96 5.31
C TYR A 34 15.03 39.49 5.27
N GLU A 35 16.16 40.10 4.86
CA GLU A 35 16.37 41.55 4.86
C GLU A 35 15.41 42.32 3.95
N THR A 36 14.92 41.66 2.90
CA THR A 36 14.04 42.29 1.91
C THR A 36 12.58 42.33 2.35
N CYS A 37 12.20 41.61 3.40
CA CYS A 37 10.82 41.45 3.83
C CYS A 37 10.49 42.34 5.05
N GLU A 38 9.55 43.26 4.89
CA GLU A 38 9.16 44.17 5.98
C GLU A 38 8.58 43.42 7.19
N PHE A 39 7.72 42.42 6.97
CA PHE A 39 7.16 41.58 8.04
C PHE A 39 8.23 41.01 8.98
N ILE A 40 9.33 40.51 8.42
CA ILE A 40 10.41 39.86 9.17
C ILE A 40 11.14 40.87 10.06
N LYS A 41 11.25 42.14 9.66
CA LYS A 41 11.85 43.18 10.53
C LYS A 41 11.06 43.37 11.82
N HIS A 42 9.74 43.18 11.77
CA HIS A 42 8.85 43.24 12.94
C HIS A 42 8.74 41.89 13.68
N ARG A 43 9.12 40.78 13.04
CA ARG A 43 9.08 39.40 13.56
C ARG A 43 10.37 38.63 13.15
N PRO A 44 11.53 38.91 13.77
CA PRO A 44 12.82 38.35 13.34
C PRO A 44 12.90 36.83 13.38
N ASP A 45 12.22 36.18 14.32
CA ASP A 45 12.22 34.72 14.50
C ASP A 45 11.29 33.98 13.51
N THR A 46 10.82 34.67 12.47
CA THR A 46 9.97 34.08 11.43
C THR A 46 10.73 33.05 10.62
N ILE A 47 10.15 31.88 10.43
CA ILE A 47 10.59 30.90 9.44
C ILE A 47 10.12 31.37 8.06
N LEU A 48 11.07 31.77 7.22
CA LEU A 48 10.79 32.20 5.86
C LEU A 48 10.58 30.98 4.96
N LEU A 49 9.44 30.96 4.26
CA LEU A 49 9.11 29.97 3.23
C LEU A 49 9.00 30.70 1.87
N PRO A 50 10.08 30.77 1.08
CA PRO A 50 10.09 31.50 -0.18
C PRO A 50 9.18 30.87 -1.24
N ALA A 51 8.41 31.72 -1.90
CA ALA A 51 7.49 31.41 -3.00
C ALA A 51 7.60 32.47 -4.11
N PRO A 52 8.80 32.68 -4.71
CA PRO A 52 8.95 33.62 -5.80
C PRO A 52 8.21 33.12 -7.05
N ILE A 53 7.77 34.07 -7.87
CA ILE A 53 7.19 33.78 -9.19
C ILE A 53 8.20 34.15 -10.29
N PRO A 54 8.17 33.48 -11.46
CA PRO A 54 9.16 33.69 -12.51
C PRO A 54 9.14 35.13 -13.08
N GLU A 55 7.94 35.71 -13.14
CA GLU A 55 7.69 37.07 -13.60
C GLU A 55 6.61 37.71 -12.72
N PRO A 56 6.73 39.01 -12.36
CA PRO A 56 5.67 39.72 -11.66
C PRO A 56 4.36 39.70 -12.43
N GLU A 57 3.25 39.41 -11.75
CA GLU A 57 1.91 39.36 -12.36
C GLU A 57 1.49 40.68 -13.01
N LYS A 58 2.00 41.82 -12.49
CA LYS A 58 1.81 43.13 -13.12
C LYS A 58 2.40 43.19 -14.52
N THR A 59 3.52 42.51 -14.76
CA THR A 59 4.13 42.39 -16.08
C THR A 59 3.28 41.48 -16.98
N SER A 60 2.86 40.32 -16.47
CA SER A 60 2.12 39.32 -17.26
C SER A 60 0.69 39.74 -17.60
N PHE A 61 0.00 40.44 -16.68
CA PHE A 61 -1.44 40.72 -16.76
C PHE A 61 -1.78 42.22 -16.74
N GLY A 62 -0.79 43.11 -16.61
CA GLY A 62 -1.00 44.56 -16.46
C GLY A 62 -1.52 44.99 -15.08
N VAL A 63 -1.89 44.03 -14.23
CA VAL A 63 -2.40 44.23 -12.86
C VAL A 63 -1.73 43.24 -11.91
N SER A 64 -1.52 43.63 -10.65
CA SER A 64 -0.95 42.74 -9.62
C SER A 64 -1.99 41.75 -9.06
N ALA A 65 -2.84 41.18 -9.91
CA ALA A 65 -3.87 40.24 -9.51
C ALA A 65 -3.24 38.86 -9.24
N PRO A 66 -3.46 38.28 -8.04
CA PRO A 66 -2.79 37.06 -7.62
C PRO A 66 -3.35 35.83 -8.35
N THR A 67 -2.63 35.40 -9.37
CA THR A 67 -2.91 34.22 -10.21
C THR A 67 -1.75 33.22 -10.09
N THR A 68 -0.58 33.58 -10.64
CA THR A 68 0.66 32.78 -10.56
C THR A 68 1.11 32.62 -9.11
N SER A 69 1.07 33.70 -8.33
CA SER A 69 1.45 33.71 -6.92
C SER A 69 0.55 32.82 -6.06
N THR A 70 -0.76 32.81 -6.35
CA THR A 70 -1.72 31.90 -5.71
C THR A 70 -1.40 30.44 -6.02
N THR A 71 -1.11 30.12 -7.29
CA THR A 71 -0.76 28.75 -7.71
C THR A 71 0.52 28.26 -7.03
N VAL A 72 1.56 29.09 -6.96
CA VAL A 72 2.80 28.75 -6.24
C VAL A 72 2.53 28.53 -4.75
N ALA A 73 1.72 29.39 -4.12
CA ALA A 73 1.38 29.25 -2.71
C ALA A 73 0.61 27.95 -2.42
N LEU A 74 -0.33 27.55 -3.30
CA LEU A 74 -1.06 26.28 -3.18
C LEU A 74 -0.13 25.08 -3.31
N ALA A 75 0.74 25.07 -4.33
CA ALA A 75 1.67 23.96 -4.55
C ALA A 75 2.66 23.80 -3.37
N LEU A 76 3.19 24.92 -2.86
CA LEU A 76 4.12 24.89 -1.72
C LEU A 76 3.41 24.53 -0.41
N GLY A 77 2.16 24.96 -0.24
CA GLY A 77 1.33 24.58 0.90
C GLY A 77 1.03 23.07 0.95
N ASP A 78 0.70 22.47 -0.20
CA ASP A 78 0.50 21.03 -0.33
C ASP A 78 1.80 20.26 -0.03
N ALA A 79 2.91 20.67 -0.65
CA ALA A 79 4.22 20.06 -0.40
C ALA A 79 4.61 20.12 1.08
N LEU A 80 4.37 21.25 1.75
CA LEU A 80 4.62 21.40 3.18
C LEU A 80 3.75 20.47 4.03
N ALA A 81 2.46 20.36 3.70
CA ALA A 81 1.54 19.47 4.42
C ALA A 81 1.96 18.00 4.28
N VAL A 82 2.34 17.57 3.08
CA VAL A 82 2.84 16.21 2.82
C VAL A 82 4.15 15.95 3.55
N ALA A 83 5.10 16.89 3.49
CA ALA A 83 6.39 16.76 4.17
C ALA A 83 6.22 16.69 5.70
N ALA A 84 5.41 17.58 6.29
CA ALA A 84 5.11 17.56 7.72
C ALA A 84 4.41 16.27 8.14
N SER A 85 3.46 15.77 7.34
CA SER A 85 2.76 14.50 7.61
C SER A 85 3.72 13.31 7.64
N LYS A 86 4.68 13.26 6.70
CA LYS A 86 5.72 12.20 6.67
C LYS A 86 6.65 12.24 7.87
N GLU A 87 6.99 13.44 8.35
CA GLU A 87 7.84 13.61 9.53
C GLU A 87 7.10 13.27 10.84
N MET A 88 5.81 13.62 10.91
CA MET A 88 5.00 13.43 12.12
C MET A 88 4.45 12.00 12.28
N HIS A 89 4.39 11.22 11.20
CA HIS A 89 3.71 9.93 11.19
C HIS A 89 4.53 8.84 10.54
N THR A 90 4.63 7.69 11.22
CA THR A 90 5.30 6.49 10.70
C THR A 90 4.60 5.93 9.46
N SER A 91 3.28 6.12 9.32
CA SER A 91 2.51 5.75 8.13
C SER A 91 1.40 6.75 7.85
N VAL A 92 1.60 7.59 6.82
CA VAL A 92 0.61 8.57 6.36
C VAL A 92 -0.68 7.88 5.90
N ALA A 93 -0.59 6.74 5.21
CA ALA A 93 -1.74 6.00 4.72
C ALA A 93 -2.64 5.51 5.86
N SER A 94 -2.04 4.97 6.94
CA SER A 94 -2.80 4.50 8.11
C SER A 94 -3.55 5.64 8.81
N VAL A 95 -2.91 6.81 8.96
CA VAL A 95 -3.51 8.00 9.56
C VAL A 95 -4.63 8.53 8.68
N PHE A 96 -4.44 8.52 7.36
CA PHE A 96 -5.45 8.94 6.39
C PHE A 96 -6.69 8.03 6.47
N ALA A 97 -6.51 6.70 6.43
CA ALA A 97 -7.58 5.73 6.55
C ALA A 97 -8.36 5.86 7.86
N ARG A 98 -7.65 6.11 8.97
CA ARG A 98 -8.26 6.33 10.29
C ARG A 98 -9.11 7.60 10.34
N ASN A 99 -8.63 8.70 9.76
CA ASN A 99 -9.33 9.98 9.81
C ASN A 99 -10.42 10.12 8.73
N HIS A 100 -10.38 9.31 7.66
CA HIS A 100 -11.30 9.37 6.53
C HIS A 100 -11.92 8.00 6.20
N PRO A 101 -12.49 7.26 7.17
CA PRO A 101 -12.86 5.86 7.00
C PRO A 101 -14.03 5.63 6.01
N GLY A 102 -14.81 6.66 5.70
CA GLY A 102 -15.93 6.63 4.75
C GLY A 102 -15.62 7.19 3.36
N GLY A 103 -14.41 7.70 3.13
CA GLY A 103 -13.98 8.16 1.81
C GLY A 103 -13.40 7.02 0.96
N ALA A 104 -13.54 7.09 -0.36
CA ALA A 104 -13.02 6.06 -1.28
C ALA A 104 -11.51 5.78 -1.08
N ILE A 105 -10.72 6.83 -0.83
CA ILE A 105 -9.27 6.71 -0.57
C ILE A 105 -9.01 6.09 0.81
N GLY A 106 -9.77 6.48 1.84
CA GLY A 106 -9.62 5.90 3.18
C GLY A 106 -10.06 4.45 3.26
N ALA A 107 -11.03 4.05 2.43
CA ALA A 107 -11.40 2.64 2.22
C ALA A 107 -10.29 1.86 1.49
N ALA A 108 -9.70 2.43 0.43
CA ALA A 108 -8.58 1.83 -0.29
C ALA A 108 -7.28 1.76 0.53
N ALA A 109 -7.11 2.65 1.52
CA ALA A 109 -5.97 2.65 2.43
C ALA A 109 -6.20 1.81 3.70
N ARG A 110 -7.30 1.05 3.79
CA ARG A 110 -7.50 0.11 4.90
C ARG A 110 -6.45 -0.98 4.82
N LEU A 111 -5.73 -1.19 5.93
CA LEU A 111 -4.90 -2.37 6.11
C LEU A 111 -5.81 -3.62 5.99
N PRO A 112 -5.35 -4.67 5.29
CA PRO A 112 -6.04 -5.95 5.26
C PRO A 112 -6.34 -6.43 6.69
N ARG A 113 -7.56 -6.87 6.97
CA ARG A 113 -7.96 -7.34 8.31
C ARG A 113 -8.28 -8.82 8.34
N THR A 114 -8.81 -9.32 7.23
CA THR A 114 -9.26 -10.70 7.08
C THR A 114 -8.41 -11.43 6.05
N ILE A 115 -8.44 -12.75 6.09
CA ILE A 115 -7.79 -13.56 5.06
C ILE A 115 -8.37 -13.30 3.66
N LYS A 116 -9.65 -12.89 3.56
CA LYS A 116 -10.27 -12.47 2.30
C LYS A 116 -9.59 -11.26 1.68
N ASP A 117 -9.09 -10.34 2.50
CA ASP A 117 -8.45 -9.10 2.03
C ASP A 117 -7.06 -9.35 1.41
N ILE A 118 -6.44 -10.50 1.70
CA ILE A 118 -5.10 -10.87 1.22
C ILE A 118 -5.10 -12.06 0.24
N CYS A 119 -6.22 -12.76 0.07
CA CYS A 119 -6.29 -13.94 -0.78
C CYS A 119 -6.30 -13.60 -2.27
N ILE A 120 -5.84 -14.55 -3.08
CA ILE A 120 -6.05 -14.53 -4.52
C ILE A 120 -7.45 -15.07 -4.80
N GLY A 121 -8.28 -14.30 -5.49
CA GLY A 121 -9.63 -14.72 -5.85
C GLY A 121 -9.61 -15.97 -6.70
N TRP A 122 -10.46 -16.95 -6.40
CA TRP A 122 -10.47 -18.24 -7.10
C TRP A 122 -10.68 -18.07 -8.62
N CYS A 123 -11.53 -17.12 -9.01
CA CYS A 123 -11.81 -16.77 -10.41
C CYS A 123 -10.66 -16.04 -11.11
N ASP A 124 -9.74 -15.43 -10.36
CA ASP A 124 -8.59 -14.69 -10.89
C ASP A 124 -7.41 -15.61 -11.22
N ILE A 125 -7.49 -16.89 -10.84
CA ILE A 125 -6.46 -17.89 -11.11
C ILE A 125 -6.71 -18.48 -12.50
N PRO A 126 -5.76 -18.33 -13.44
CA PRO A 126 -5.92 -18.87 -14.79
C PRO A 126 -6.01 -20.40 -14.75
N GLU A 127 -6.85 -20.93 -15.63
CA GLU A 127 -6.95 -22.36 -15.89
C GLU A 127 -6.06 -22.72 -17.07
N ALA A 128 -5.26 -23.77 -16.91
CA ALA A 128 -4.43 -24.35 -17.96
C ALA A 128 -5.00 -25.73 -18.33
N PRO A 129 -6.12 -25.80 -19.08
CA PRO A 129 -6.79 -27.06 -19.44
C PRO A 129 -5.92 -27.98 -20.30
N GLU A 130 -4.91 -27.44 -20.97
CA GLU A 130 -3.91 -28.18 -21.74
C GLU A 130 -2.92 -28.97 -20.86
N LEU A 131 -2.84 -28.66 -19.56
CA LEU A 131 -2.01 -29.38 -18.60
C LEU A 131 -2.78 -30.57 -18.01
N GLY A 132 -2.12 -31.71 -17.95
CA GLY A 132 -2.59 -32.93 -17.30
C GLY A 132 -1.46 -33.70 -16.65
N ASP A 133 -1.73 -34.90 -16.15
CA ASP A 133 -0.72 -35.73 -15.45
C ASP A 133 0.48 -36.05 -16.33
N GLU A 134 0.29 -36.22 -17.64
CA GLU A 134 1.35 -36.51 -18.61
C GLU A 134 2.16 -35.28 -19.05
N SER A 135 1.69 -34.07 -18.71
CA SER A 135 2.40 -32.84 -19.05
C SER A 135 3.70 -32.75 -18.26
N PRO A 136 4.81 -32.27 -18.85
CA PRO A 136 6.07 -32.12 -18.14
C PRO A 136 6.04 -30.93 -17.17
N GLY A 137 6.79 -31.02 -16.07
CA GLY A 137 6.88 -29.95 -15.07
C GLY A 137 7.29 -28.58 -15.64
N VAL A 138 8.08 -28.55 -16.72
CA VAL A 138 8.46 -27.31 -17.41
C VAL A 138 7.26 -26.55 -17.98
N ASP A 139 6.19 -27.23 -18.40
CA ASP A 139 5.00 -26.57 -18.93
C ASP A 139 4.20 -25.91 -17.79
N LEU A 140 4.17 -26.52 -16.60
CA LEU A 140 3.60 -25.90 -15.40
C LEU A 140 4.41 -24.67 -14.97
N LEU A 141 5.75 -24.75 -15.00
CA LEU A 141 6.62 -23.60 -14.73
C LEU A 141 6.34 -22.43 -15.68
N ARG A 142 6.17 -22.72 -16.98
CA ARG A 142 5.80 -21.70 -17.97
C ARG A 142 4.41 -21.12 -17.69
N ALA A 143 3.42 -21.95 -17.41
CA ALA A 143 2.07 -21.49 -17.08
C ALA A 143 2.06 -20.61 -15.81
N GLY A 144 2.87 -20.95 -14.81
CA GLY A 144 3.07 -20.13 -13.61
C GLY A 144 3.73 -18.79 -13.89
N PHE A 145 4.71 -18.76 -14.80
CA PHE A 145 5.37 -17.53 -15.24
C PHE A 145 4.41 -16.60 -16.02
N ASP A 146 3.56 -17.16 -16.87
CA ASP A 146 2.57 -16.41 -17.66
C ASP A 146 1.35 -15.99 -16.83
N SER A 147 1.16 -16.59 -15.64
CA SER A 147 0.05 -16.28 -14.74
C SER A 147 0.23 -14.92 -14.05
N PRO A 148 -0.77 -14.02 -14.09
CA PRO A 148 -0.68 -12.72 -13.43
C PRO A 148 -0.63 -12.83 -11.90
N THR A 149 -1.13 -13.94 -11.33
CA THR A 149 -1.12 -14.22 -9.89
C THR A 149 0.05 -15.12 -9.48
N GLY A 150 0.71 -15.76 -10.44
CA GLY A 150 1.68 -16.83 -10.22
C GLY A 150 1.05 -18.18 -9.83
N TRP A 151 -0.28 -18.24 -9.64
CA TRP A 151 -1.03 -19.47 -9.39
C TRP A 151 -1.56 -20.05 -10.70
N VAL A 152 -1.73 -21.37 -10.76
CA VAL A 152 -2.28 -22.06 -11.94
C VAL A 152 -3.28 -23.13 -11.52
N ARG A 153 -4.47 -23.14 -12.13
CA ARG A 153 -5.42 -24.26 -12.00
C ARG A 153 -5.15 -25.29 -13.08
N VAL A 154 -4.94 -26.53 -12.67
CA VAL A 154 -4.72 -27.69 -13.55
C VAL A 154 -5.80 -28.72 -13.23
N GLN A 155 -6.82 -28.80 -14.09
CA GLN A 155 -8.00 -29.63 -13.85
C GLN A 155 -8.65 -29.30 -12.49
N ASP A 156 -8.79 -30.29 -11.59
CA ASP A 156 -9.34 -30.09 -10.23
C ASP A 156 -8.27 -29.81 -9.15
N ARG A 157 -7.02 -29.57 -9.57
CA ARG A 157 -5.89 -29.24 -8.70
C ARG A 157 -5.40 -27.81 -8.95
N ILE A 158 -4.57 -27.33 -8.04
CA ILE A 158 -3.94 -26.02 -8.14
C ILE A 158 -2.44 -26.12 -7.87
N ALA A 159 -1.65 -25.31 -8.55
CA ALA A 159 -0.26 -25.07 -8.22
C ALA A 159 -0.11 -23.66 -7.65
N SER A 160 0.61 -23.53 -6.54
CA SER A 160 0.91 -22.25 -5.93
C SER A 160 2.27 -21.73 -6.39
N PRO A 161 2.57 -20.43 -6.25
CA PRO A 161 3.86 -19.88 -6.63
C PRO A 161 5.04 -20.60 -5.97
N SER A 162 4.91 -21.02 -4.70
CA SER A 162 5.96 -21.73 -3.99
C SER A 162 6.14 -23.16 -4.50
N THR A 163 5.07 -23.91 -4.76
CA THR A 163 5.20 -25.27 -5.32
C THR A 163 5.80 -25.25 -6.73
N ILE A 164 5.42 -24.26 -7.57
CA ILE A 164 5.98 -24.08 -8.92
C ILE A 164 7.48 -23.74 -8.85
N ARG A 165 7.88 -22.87 -7.92
CA ARG A 165 9.30 -22.53 -7.70
C ARG A 165 10.10 -23.68 -7.10
N GLY A 166 9.44 -24.59 -6.39
CA GLY A 166 10.04 -25.77 -5.77
C GLY A 166 10.41 -26.89 -6.75
N ILE A 167 9.94 -26.84 -8.01
CA ILE A 167 10.27 -27.83 -9.03
C ILE A 167 11.76 -27.76 -9.37
N ASP A 168 12.52 -28.78 -8.98
CA ASP A 168 13.96 -28.83 -9.26
C ASP A 168 14.23 -29.00 -10.76
N LYS A 169 15.41 -28.56 -11.20
CA LYS A 169 15.89 -28.72 -12.57
C LYS A 169 15.81 -30.16 -13.08
N HIS A 170 16.05 -31.16 -12.23
CA HIS A 170 15.96 -32.57 -12.63
C HIS A 170 14.51 -33.09 -12.77
N ASP A 171 13.54 -32.36 -12.22
CA ASP A 171 12.12 -32.69 -12.22
C ASP A 171 11.34 -32.02 -13.35
N LEU A 172 11.90 -30.98 -13.99
CA LEU A 172 11.26 -30.25 -15.09
C LEU A 172 10.85 -31.14 -16.28
N SER A 173 11.57 -32.25 -16.50
CA SER A 173 11.25 -33.21 -17.56
C SER A 173 10.33 -34.34 -17.13
N LYS A 174 10.07 -34.49 -15.82
CA LYS A 174 9.14 -35.50 -15.30
C LYS A 174 7.70 -35.05 -15.55
N SER A 175 6.82 -36.03 -15.62
CA SER A 175 5.38 -35.79 -15.76
C SER A 175 4.82 -35.22 -14.45
N LEU A 176 3.78 -34.39 -14.54
CA LEU A 176 3.14 -33.79 -13.36
C LEU A 176 2.55 -34.86 -12.42
N GLY A 177 2.15 -36.03 -12.94
CA GLY A 177 1.72 -37.16 -12.12
C GLY A 177 2.83 -37.76 -11.25
N GLU A 178 4.10 -37.55 -11.62
CA GLU A 178 5.28 -37.97 -10.84
C GLU A 178 5.76 -36.89 -9.85
N LEU A 179 5.12 -35.72 -9.83
CA LEU A 179 5.45 -34.57 -8.98
C LEU A 179 4.31 -34.30 -7.97
N PRO A 180 4.18 -35.11 -6.91
CA PRO A 180 3.03 -35.05 -5.99
C PRO A 180 2.91 -33.70 -5.27
N ASP A 181 4.03 -33.03 -5.00
CA ASP A 181 4.05 -31.76 -4.27
C ASP A 181 3.79 -30.53 -5.17
N ALA A 182 3.84 -30.70 -6.50
CA ALA A 182 3.64 -29.59 -7.43
C ALA A 182 2.18 -29.14 -7.54
N LEU A 183 1.24 -30.07 -7.34
CA LEU A 183 -0.20 -29.87 -7.53
C LEU A 183 -1.00 -30.33 -6.31
N VAL A 184 -1.77 -29.41 -5.75
CA VAL A 184 -2.58 -29.64 -4.55
C VAL A 184 -4.04 -29.79 -4.95
N SER A 185 -4.70 -30.84 -4.45
CA SER A 185 -6.14 -31.04 -4.62
C SER A 185 -6.95 -30.11 -3.71
N LYS A 186 -8.16 -29.73 -4.12
CA LYS A 186 -9.09 -28.98 -3.27
C LYS A 186 -9.34 -29.65 -1.91
N ILE A 187 -9.34 -30.99 -1.88
CA ILE A 187 -9.64 -31.76 -0.68
C ILE A 187 -8.50 -31.68 0.35
N SER A 188 -7.26 -31.44 -0.11
CA SER A 188 -6.09 -31.31 0.77
C SER A 188 -5.84 -29.86 1.23
N MET A 189 -6.70 -28.90 0.85
CA MET A 189 -6.57 -27.51 1.28
C MET A 189 -7.15 -27.29 2.69
N LEU A 190 -6.48 -26.45 3.48
CA LEU A 190 -6.99 -26.01 4.77
C LEU A 190 -8.11 -24.99 4.57
N SER A 191 -9.32 -25.30 5.03
CA SER A 191 -10.47 -24.40 4.85
C SER A 191 -10.59 -23.41 6.00
N LEU A 192 -10.58 -22.11 5.70
CA LEU A 192 -10.88 -21.04 6.66
C LEU A 192 -11.98 -20.12 6.10
N TYR A 193 -12.85 -19.60 6.97
CA TYR A 193 -13.93 -18.70 6.55
C TYR A 193 -13.42 -17.31 6.19
N SER A 194 -14.04 -16.65 5.23
CA SER A 194 -13.63 -15.36 4.69
C SER A 194 -13.62 -14.20 5.71
N ASP A 195 -14.39 -14.31 6.79
CA ASP A 195 -14.42 -13.35 7.91
C ASP A 195 -13.33 -13.59 8.97
N THR A 196 -12.55 -14.68 8.84
CA THR A 196 -11.42 -14.97 9.74
C THR A 196 -10.39 -13.86 9.65
N THR A 197 -10.08 -13.23 10.79
CA THR A 197 -9.04 -12.20 10.84
C THR A 197 -7.66 -12.80 10.57
N ILE A 198 -6.72 -12.01 10.04
CA ILE A 198 -5.36 -12.48 9.75
C ILE A 198 -4.69 -13.05 11.01
N ARG A 199 -4.87 -12.38 12.16
CA ARG A 199 -4.36 -12.86 13.46
C ARG A 199 -4.96 -14.19 13.90
N GLN A 200 -6.29 -14.35 13.77
CA GLN A 200 -6.93 -15.63 14.10
C GLN A 200 -6.43 -16.74 13.18
N ALA A 201 -6.26 -16.46 11.88
CA ALA A 201 -5.70 -17.43 10.95
C ALA A 201 -4.27 -17.82 11.33
N GLN A 202 -3.42 -16.86 11.71
CA GLN A 202 -2.07 -17.14 12.22
C GLN A 202 -2.10 -18.02 13.47
N ASP A 203 -2.97 -17.72 14.44
CA ASP A 203 -3.10 -18.53 15.66
C ASP A 203 -3.55 -19.97 15.33
N ILE A 204 -4.52 -20.14 14.42
CA ILE A 204 -5.00 -21.46 13.97
C ILE A 204 -3.88 -22.25 13.29
N LEU A 205 -3.15 -21.62 12.36
CA LEU A 205 -2.09 -22.28 11.58
C LEU A 205 -0.89 -22.66 12.45
N ASN A 206 -0.47 -21.80 13.38
CA ASN A 206 0.59 -22.09 14.33
C ASN A 206 0.23 -23.24 15.29
N ASN A 207 -1.03 -23.32 15.71
CA ASN A 207 -1.51 -24.43 16.54
C ASN A 207 -1.53 -25.76 15.78
N MET A 208 -1.85 -25.74 14.47
CA MET A 208 -1.78 -26.95 13.63
C MET A 208 -0.33 -27.43 13.44
N GLN A 209 0.63 -26.52 13.27
CA GLN A 209 2.06 -26.87 13.15
C GLN A 209 2.66 -27.51 14.41
N SER A 210 2.06 -27.26 15.58
CA SER A 210 2.57 -27.74 16.87
C SER A 210 1.90 -29.01 17.39
N SER A 211 0.94 -29.59 16.66
CA SER A 211 0.28 -30.84 17.04
C SER A 211 1.08 -32.06 16.54
N PRO A 212 1.66 -32.90 17.42
CA PRO A 212 2.50 -34.03 17.04
C PRO A 212 1.73 -35.33 16.73
N LEU A 213 0.41 -35.25 16.48
CA LEU A 213 -0.48 -36.41 16.40
C LEU A 213 -0.87 -36.84 14.97
N ASP A 214 -0.56 -36.04 13.94
CA ASP A 214 -0.79 -36.41 12.53
C ASP A 214 0.47 -36.10 11.69
N GLU A 215 1.35 -37.09 11.51
CA GLU A 215 2.51 -36.96 10.61
C GLU A 215 2.10 -36.73 9.14
N ASP A 216 0.86 -37.07 8.76
CA ASP A 216 0.31 -36.91 7.40
C ASP A 216 -0.30 -35.51 7.12
N LEU A 217 -0.40 -34.63 8.12
CA LEU A 217 -1.01 -33.29 8.02
C LEU A 217 -0.04 -32.16 8.40
N ALA A 218 1.25 -32.35 8.16
CA ALA A 218 2.26 -31.32 8.40
C ALA A 218 1.92 -30.04 7.60
N CYS A 219 1.43 -29.03 8.32
CA CYS A 219 1.07 -27.71 7.79
C CYS A 219 2.35 -26.91 7.46
N GLY A 220 3.03 -27.30 6.39
CA GLY A 220 4.20 -26.59 5.89
C GLY A 220 3.85 -25.19 5.37
N PRO A 221 4.84 -24.30 5.19
CA PRO A 221 4.62 -22.96 4.66
C PRO A 221 4.03 -22.97 3.23
N GLU A 222 4.24 -24.06 2.48
CA GLU A 222 3.72 -24.27 1.12
C GLU A 222 2.30 -24.83 1.08
N ALA A 223 1.74 -25.20 2.23
CA ALA A 223 0.34 -25.63 2.31
C ALA A 223 -0.60 -24.50 1.88
N ILE A 224 -1.75 -24.87 1.31
CA ILE A 224 -2.70 -23.93 0.74
C ILE A 224 -3.93 -23.83 1.64
N VAL A 225 -4.31 -22.60 1.95
CA VAL A 225 -5.56 -22.24 2.62
C VAL A 225 -6.60 -21.91 1.56
N ALA A 226 -7.72 -22.62 1.57
CA ALA A 226 -8.93 -22.26 0.84
C ALA A 226 -9.76 -21.29 1.70
N VAL A 227 -10.00 -20.09 1.17
CA VAL A 227 -10.87 -19.10 1.79
C VAL A 227 -12.31 -19.38 1.36
N MET A 228 -13.16 -19.70 2.32
CA MET A 228 -14.53 -20.13 2.10
C MET A 228 -15.52 -18.99 2.28
N GLU A 229 -16.46 -18.83 1.35
CA GLU A 229 -17.57 -17.90 1.44
C GLU A 229 -18.85 -18.59 0.94
N ASN A 230 -19.91 -18.58 1.75
CA ASN A 230 -21.18 -19.26 1.45
C ASN A 230 -21.06 -20.76 1.10
N GLY A 231 -20.02 -21.45 1.59
CA GLY A 231 -19.78 -22.87 1.34
C GLY A 231 -18.99 -23.17 0.07
N GLU A 232 -18.57 -22.14 -0.68
CA GLU A 232 -17.72 -22.28 -1.86
C GLU A 232 -16.34 -21.64 -1.63
N ILE A 233 -15.34 -22.05 -2.42
CA ILE A 233 -14.00 -21.44 -2.37
C ILE A 233 -14.07 -20.10 -3.09
N SER A 234 -13.91 -19.00 -2.35
CA SER A 234 -13.84 -17.65 -2.91
C SER A 234 -12.42 -17.23 -3.25
N GLY A 235 -11.42 -17.80 -2.58
CA GLY A 235 -10.00 -17.52 -2.84
C GLY A 235 -9.05 -18.51 -2.20
N VAL A 236 -7.76 -18.34 -2.47
CA VAL A 236 -6.68 -19.17 -1.93
C VAL A 236 -5.49 -18.34 -1.46
N LEU A 237 -4.72 -18.93 -0.53
CA LEU A 237 -3.53 -18.35 0.08
C LEU A 237 -2.51 -19.45 0.36
N GLU A 238 -1.22 -19.13 0.34
CA GLU A 238 -0.21 -19.98 0.97
C GLU A 238 -0.19 -19.71 2.48
N VAL A 239 0.02 -20.76 3.28
CA VAL A 239 0.17 -20.64 4.74
C VAL A 239 1.30 -19.68 5.10
N GLY A 240 2.43 -19.73 4.38
CA GLY A 240 3.54 -18.80 4.57
C GLY A 240 3.14 -17.34 4.37
N THR A 241 2.25 -17.04 3.42
CA THR A 241 1.75 -15.67 3.20
C THR A 241 0.94 -15.16 4.39
N VAL A 242 0.18 -16.03 5.05
CA VAL A 242 -0.59 -15.67 6.25
C VAL A 242 0.34 -15.48 7.44
N LEU A 243 1.32 -16.37 7.65
CA LEU A 243 2.25 -16.32 8.77
C LEU A 243 3.22 -15.14 8.70
N ASP A 244 3.68 -14.77 7.50
CA ASP A 244 4.60 -13.64 7.29
C ASP A 244 3.88 -12.27 7.30
N HIS A 245 2.55 -12.25 7.28
CA HIS A 245 1.78 -11.01 7.25
C HIS A 245 1.89 -10.25 8.58
N LYS A 246 2.47 -9.04 8.54
CA LYS A 246 2.57 -8.16 9.72
C LYS A 246 1.24 -7.44 9.94
N CYS A 247 0.55 -7.80 11.01
CA CYS A 247 -0.64 -7.11 11.51
C CYS A 247 -0.31 -5.76 12.18
#